data_AF-A1C3L1-F1
#
_entry.id   AF-A1C3L1-F1
#
_cell.length_a   1.000
_cell.length_b   1.000
_cell.length_c   1.000
_cell.angle_alpha   90.00
_cell.angle_beta   90.00
_cell.angle_gamma   90.00
#
_symmetry.space_group_name_H-M   'P 1'
#
loop_
_entity.id
_entity.type
_entity.pdbx_description
1 polymer ?
#
loop_
_entity_poly.entity_id
_entity_poly.type
_entity_poly.pdbx_seq_one_letter_code
_entity_poly.pdbx_strand_id
1 'polypeptide(L)'
;NNVRPYYPGVKIDYIAVGNELTGSAAQSIPNAMRNLIDALRAVGLGDIKVSTAVRMDVLGTSFPPSAGAFAQPYMTDVARLLAITGMPLLANVYPYFAYKGNVGDIDLRYATFHPGAPPVRDSGSGLVYTNLFDAMVDAMHAALEKAGAWGVRVVVSESG
;
A
#
# COMPACT_ATOMS: atom_id res chain seq x y z
N ASN A 1 7.53 24.79 -7.40
CA ASN A 1 6.89 25.70 -6.42
C ASN A 1 5.53 25.20 -5.96
N ASN A 2 5.43 23.94 -5.51
CA ASN A 2 4.12 23.31 -5.23
C ASN A 2 3.86 23.08 -3.72
N VAL A 3 4.91 23.16 -2.89
CA VAL A 3 4.82 22.91 -1.45
C VAL A 3 5.18 24.17 -0.67
N ARG A 4 6.43 24.66 -0.79
CA ARG A 4 6.96 25.79 -0.02
C ARG A 4 6.09 27.07 -0.04
N PRO A 5 5.50 27.51 -1.17
CA PRO A 5 4.67 28.72 -1.16
C PRO A 5 3.37 28.59 -0.35
N TYR A 6 2.93 27.37 -0.10
CA TYR A 6 1.64 27.09 0.56
C TYR A 6 1.81 26.57 1.99
N TYR A 7 2.99 26.04 2.35
CA TYR A 7 3.27 25.56 3.69
C TYR A 7 3.75 26.70 4.62
N PRO A 8 3.26 26.81 5.87
CA PRO A 8 2.33 25.90 6.55
C PRO A 8 0.84 26.28 6.42
N GLY A 9 0.48 27.26 5.58
CA GLY A 9 -0.93 27.68 5.39
C GLY A 9 -1.84 26.55 4.89
N VAL A 10 -1.28 25.58 4.16
CA VAL A 10 -1.88 24.29 3.83
C VAL A 10 -1.18 23.21 4.62
N LYS A 11 -1.94 22.42 5.38
CA LYS A 11 -1.44 21.24 6.09
C LYS A 11 -1.25 20.08 5.11
N ILE A 12 0.00 19.88 4.68
CA ILE A 12 0.37 18.79 3.76
C ILE A 12 0.96 17.65 4.60
N ASP A 13 0.18 16.58 4.82
CA ASP A 13 0.62 15.42 5.61
C ASP A 13 1.48 14.43 4.78
N TYR A 14 1.13 14.27 3.50
CA TYR A 14 1.74 13.30 2.59
C TYR A 14 1.98 13.89 1.19
N ILE A 15 3.02 13.39 0.51
CA ILE A 15 3.19 13.53 -0.94
C ILE A 15 3.33 12.14 -1.54
N ALA A 16 2.42 11.79 -2.45
CA ALA A 16 2.48 10.57 -3.25
C ALA A 16 3.32 10.79 -4.52
N VAL A 17 4.45 10.09 -4.61
CA VAL A 17 5.31 10.08 -5.80
C VAL A 17 4.79 9.01 -6.76
N GLY A 18 3.89 9.43 -7.64
CA GLY A 18 3.17 8.56 -8.57
C GLY A 18 1.89 7.95 -7.98
N ASN A 19 0.97 7.61 -8.87
CA ASN A 19 -0.24 6.86 -8.57
C ASN A 19 -0.35 5.70 -9.56
N GLU A 20 -0.34 4.46 -9.05
CA GLU A 20 -0.51 3.23 -9.82
C GLU A 20 0.42 3.09 -11.03
N LEU A 21 1.65 3.62 -10.92
CA LEU A 21 2.62 3.54 -12.00
C LEU A 21 3.05 2.08 -12.21
N THR A 22 3.22 1.71 -13.47
CA THR A 22 3.65 0.38 -13.90
C THR A 22 4.81 0.47 -14.89
N GLY A 23 5.39 -0.68 -15.25
CA GLY A 23 6.45 -0.75 -16.25
C GLY A 23 7.70 0.06 -15.88
N SER A 24 8.30 0.72 -16.88
CA SER A 24 9.52 1.51 -16.70
C SER A 24 9.34 2.74 -15.80
N ALA A 25 8.12 3.30 -15.75
CA ALA A 25 7.83 4.43 -14.86
C ALA A 25 7.93 4.03 -13.38
N ALA A 26 7.47 2.82 -13.03
CA ALA A 26 7.54 2.30 -11.66
C ALA A 26 8.99 2.15 -11.16
N GLN A 27 9.91 1.79 -12.05
CA GLN A 27 11.34 1.65 -11.72
C GLN A 27 11.98 2.98 -11.30
N SER A 28 11.39 4.12 -11.68
CA SER A 28 11.87 5.44 -11.30
C SER A 28 11.42 5.88 -9.89
N ILE A 29 10.41 5.20 -9.30
CA ILE A 29 9.79 5.60 -8.03
C ILE A 29 10.82 5.71 -6.89
N PRO A 30 11.69 4.70 -6.63
CA PRO A 30 12.61 4.77 -5.49
C PRO A 30 13.53 6.00 -5.55
N ASN A 31 14.05 6.33 -6.73
CA ASN A 31 14.93 7.48 -6.92
C ASN A 31 14.17 8.81 -6.84
N ALA A 32 12.97 8.88 -7.41
CA ALA A 32 12.12 10.07 -7.30
C ALA A 32 11.72 10.36 -5.84
N MET A 33 11.41 9.32 -5.05
CA MET A 33 11.15 9.45 -3.62
C MET A 33 12.36 9.98 -2.86
N ARG A 34 13.56 9.40 -3.06
CA ARG A 34 14.80 9.87 -2.42
C ARG A 34 15.07 11.33 -2.71
N ASN A 35 15.04 11.73 -3.98
CA ASN A 35 15.28 13.11 -4.39
C ASN A 35 14.29 14.09 -3.75
N LEU A 36 13.01 13.71 -3.65
CA LEU A 36 11.99 14.55 -3.02
C LEU A 36 12.19 14.64 -1.50
N ILE A 37 12.51 13.54 -0.84
CA ILE A 37 12.83 13.52 0.60
C ILE A 37 13.98 14.47 0.89
N ASP A 38 15.07 14.39 0.11
CA ASP A 38 16.24 15.23 0.30
C ASP A 38 15.92 16.72 0.04
N ALA A 39 15.15 17.01 -1.01
CA ALA A 39 14.70 18.37 -1.31
C ALA A 39 13.84 18.98 -0.19
N LEU A 40 12.91 18.21 0.39
CA LEU A 40 12.07 18.65 1.51
C LEU A 40 12.91 18.90 2.77
N ARG A 41 13.84 17.99 3.10
CA ARG A 41 14.75 18.15 4.24
C ARG A 41 15.63 19.38 4.09
N ALA A 42 16.16 19.64 2.90
CA ALA A 42 17.03 20.79 2.63
C ALA A 42 16.34 22.14 2.87
N VAL A 43 15.01 22.20 2.82
CA VAL A 43 14.22 23.41 3.08
C VAL A 43 13.46 23.38 4.41
N GLY A 44 13.80 22.45 5.31
CA GLY A 44 13.20 22.36 6.65
C GLY A 44 11.77 21.80 6.66
N LEU A 45 11.35 21.09 5.62
CA LEU A 45 10.01 20.50 5.47
C LEU A 45 10.05 18.96 5.63
N GLY A 46 10.97 18.45 6.44
CA GLY A 46 11.18 17.01 6.64
C GLY A 46 10.03 16.27 7.30
N ASP A 47 9.08 16.98 7.91
CA ASP A 47 7.89 16.40 8.57
C ASP A 47 6.82 15.92 7.56
N ILE A 48 6.88 16.43 6.33
CA ILE A 48 5.99 16.00 5.23
C ILE A 48 6.42 14.61 4.79
N LYS A 49 5.50 13.63 4.86
CA LYS A 49 5.82 12.23 4.56
C LYS A 49 5.78 11.99 3.05
N VAL A 50 6.83 11.40 2.52
CA VAL A 50 6.91 11.00 1.11
C VAL A 50 6.58 9.52 1.00
N SER A 51 5.68 9.18 0.10
CA SER A 51 5.31 7.80 -0.20
C SER A 51 5.03 7.65 -1.69
N THR A 52 4.47 6.52 -2.10
CA THR A 52 3.91 6.26 -3.43
C THR A 52 2.57 5.56 -3.26
N ALA A 53 1.62 5.82 -4.18
CA ALA A 53 0.32 5.16 -4.17
C ALA A 53 0.32 3.99 -5.16
N VAL A 54 0.02 2.79 -4.64
CA VAL A 54 0.02 1.54 -5.40
C VAL A 54 -1.35 0.89 -5.42
N ARG A 55 -1.70 0.24 -6.53
CA ARG A 55 -2.84 -0.68 -6.59
C ARG A 55 -2.43 -2.07 -6.12
N MET A 56 -3.40 -2.91 -5.77
CA MET A 56 -3.14 -4.22 -5.18
C MET A 56 -2.38 -5.21 -6.08
N ASP A 57 -2.32 -5.00 -7.40
CA ASP A 57 -1.60 -5.89 -8.32
C ASP A 57 -0.07 -5.77 -8.25
N VAL A 58 0.47 -4.88 -7.41
CA VAL A 58 1.88 -4.91 -7.04
C VAL A 58 2.24 -6.18 -6.26
N LEU A 59 1.25 -6.90 -5.73
CA LEU A 59 1.39 -8.21 -5.13
C LEU A 59 1.37 -9.29 -6.22
N GLY A 60 2.38 -10.16 -6.23
CA GLY A 60 2.41 -11.36 -7.08
C GLY A 60 1.62 -12.52 -6.46
N THR A 61 1.60 -12.57 -5.13
CA THR A 61 0.78 -13.48 -4.33
C THR A 61 0.04 -12.68 -3.29
N SER A 62 -1.25 -12.94 -3.10
CA SER A 62 -2.10 -12.27 -2.11
C SER A 62 -3.04 -13.21 -1.33
N PHE A 63 -3.09 -14.49 -1.70
CA PHE A 63 -3.91 -15.50 -1.00
C PHE A 63 -3.10 -16.76 -0.64
N PRO A 64 -3.22 -17.27 0.60
CA PRO A 64 -3.85 -16.60 1.74
C PRO A 64 -3.12 -15.28 2.07
N PRO A 65 -3.73 -14.33 2.81
CA PRO A 65 -3.11 -13.03 3.09
C PRO A 65 -1.67 -13.13 3.63
N SER A 66 -1.37 -14.08 4.53
CA SER A 66 -0.01 -14.31 5.03
C SER A 66 1.00 -14.70 3.94
N ALA A 67 0.56 -15.18 2.78
CA ALA A 67 1.39 -15.47 1.62
C ALA A 67 1.72 -14.22 0.77
N GLY A 68 1.11 -13.07 1.09
CA GLY A 68 1.35 -11.75 0.48
C GLY A 68 2.81 -11.47 0.14
N ALA A 69 3.13 -11.19 -1.13
CA ALA A 69 4.49 -10.90 -1.59
C ALA A 69 4.48 -9.97 -2.81
N PHE A 70 5.40 -9.01 -2.85
CA PHE A 70 5.55 -8.11 -4.00
C PHE A 70 5.99 -8.87 -5.26
N ALA A 71 5.37 -8.55 -6.39
CA ALA A 71 5.66 -9.15 -7.69
C ALA A 71 7.00 -8.69 -8.28
N GLN A 72 7.43 -7.46 -7.98
CA GLN A 72 8.57 -6.83 -8.62
C GLN A 72 9.58 -6.25 -7.62
N PRO A 73 10.89 -6.29 -7.93
CA PRO A 73 11.95 -5.84 -7.00
C PRO A 73 11.85 -4.38 -6.57
N TYR A 74 11.33 -3.48 -7.42
CA TYR A 74 11.25 -2.05 -7.09
C TYR A 74 10.41 -1.78 -5.83
N MET A 75 9.40 -2.62 -5.54
CA MET A 75 8.61 -2.49 -4.32
C MET A 75 9.39 -2.87 -3.06
N THR A 76 10.35 -3.78 -3.15
CA THR A 76 11.28 -4.05 -2.04
C THR A 76 12.13 -2.82 -1.74
N ASP A 77 12.59 -2.10 -2.76
CA ASP A 77 13.34 -0.85 -2.58
C ASP A 77 12.48 0.26 -1.99
N VAL A 78 11.23 0.40 -2.44
CA VAL A 78 10.24 1.32 -1.85
C VAL A 78 9.98 0.97 -0.39
N ALA A 79 9.70 -0.30 -0.09
CA ALA A 79 9.40 -0.77 1.27
C ALA A 79 10.55 -0.50 2.24
N ARG A 80 11.79 -0.77 1.84
CA ARG A 80 12.99 -0.48 2.64
C ARG A 80 13.21 1.01 2.84
N LEU A 81 12.99 1.82 1.80
CA LEU A 81 13.09 3.28 1.92
C LEU A 81 12.07 3.80 2.93
N LEU A 82 10.82 3.37 2.83
CA LEU A 82 9.74 3.70 3.78
C LEU A 82 10.06 3.28 5.21
N ALA A 83 10.65 2.09 5.39
CA ALA A 83 11.06 1.60 6.71
C ALA A 83 12.15 2.49 7.35
N ILE A 84 13.17 2.86 6.57
CA ILE A 84 14.27 3.73 7.05
C ILE A 84 13.77 5.14 7.36
N THR A 85 12.77 5.65 6.65
CA THR A 85 12.21 6.99 6.87
C THR A 85 11.04 7.01 7.85
N GLY A 86 10.53 5.86 8.30
CA GLY A 86 9.34 5.78 9.15
C GLY A 86 8.05 6.24 8.46
N MET A 87 8.02 6.22 7.14
CA MET A 87 6.89 6.68 6.32
C MET A 87 5.98 5.50 5.92
N PRO A 88 4.66 5.71 5.77
CA PRO A 88 3.75 4.62 5.39
C PRO A 88 3.77 4.36 3.88
N LEU A 89 3.29 3.20 3.46
CA LEU A 89 2.90 2.93 2.07
C LEU A 89 1.45 3.37 1.85
N LEU A 90 1.17 4.02 0.71
CA LEU A 90 -0.21 4.33 0.32
C LEU A 90 -0.72 3.22 -0.61
N ALA A 91 -1.87 2.63 -0.28
CA ALA A 91 -2.44 1.51 -1.04
C ALA A 91 -3.89 1.82 -1.47
N ASN A 92 -4.18 1.60 -2.75
CA ASN A 92 -5.51 1.68 -3.32
C ASN A 92 -6.15 0.28 -3.21
N VAL A 93 -7.11 0.14 -2.29
CA VAL A 93 -7.70 -1.14 -1.89
C VAL A 93 -9.16 -1.16 -2.29
N TYR A 94 -9.49 -1.94 -3.32
CA TYR A 94 -10.84 -2.01 -3.87
C TYR A 94 -11.37 -3.45 -3.85
N PRO A 95 -12.09 -3.86 -2.78
CA PRO A 95 -12.76 -5.17 -2.72
C PRO A 95 -13.67 -5.44 -3.92
N TYR A 96 -14.30 -4.40 -4.49
CA TYR A 96 -15.15 -4.50 -5.66
C TYR A 96 -14.46 -5.15 -6.87
N PHE A 97 -13.23 -4.72 -7.21
CA PHE A 97 -12.53 -5.27 -8.39
C PHE A 97 -12.13 -6.73 -8.17
N ALA A 98 -11.72 -7.09 -6.96
CA ALA A 98 -11.42 -8.47 -6.61
C ALA A 98 -12.67 -9.36 -6.73
N TYR A 99 -13.80 -8.94 -6.15
CA TYR A 99 -15.08 -9.63 -6.29
C TYR A 99 -15.51 -9.77 -7.75
N LYS A 100 -15.56 -8.66 -8.50
CA LYS A 100 -15.98 -8.65 -9.90
C LYS A 100 -15.12 -9.57 -10.77
N GLY A 101 -13.82 -9.65 -10.49
CA GLY A 101 -12.89 -10.51 -11.23
C GLY A 101 -13.00 -12.00 -10.89
N ASN A 102 -13.59 -12.36 -9.74
CA ASN A 102 -13.64 -13.73 -9.22
C ASN A 102 -15.05 -14.07 -8.71
N VAL A 103 -16.07 -13.68 -9.47
CA VAL A 103 -17.47 -13.99 -9.14
C VAL A 103 -17.64 -15.50 -9.08
N GLY A 104 -18.16 -16.00 -7.96
CA GLY A 104 -18.29 -17.43 -7.66
C GLY A 104 -17.32 -17.90 -6.59
N ASP A 105 -16.09 -17.37 -6.57
CA ASP A 105 -15.09 -17.68 -5.56
C ASP A 105 -15.11 -16.70 -4.38
N ILE A 106 -15.40 -15.43 -4.67
CA ILE A 106 -15.55 -14.38 -3.66
C ILE A 106 -17.04 -14.12 -3.42
N ASP A 107 -17.48 -14.37 -2.18
CA ASP A 107 -18.85 -14.05 -1.75
C ASP A 107 -19.06 -12.53 -1.72
N LEU A 108 -20.16 -12.05 -2.29
CA LEU A 108 -20.49 -10.61 -2.31
C LEU A 108 -20.58 -10.03 -0.89
N ARG A 109 -21.09 -10.80 0.08
CA ARG A 109 -21.20 -10.39 1.49
C ARG A 109 -19.82 -10.17 2.09
N TYR A 110 -18.86 -11.01 1.73
CA TYR A 110 -17.47 -10.88 2.17
C TYR A 110 -16.82 -9.61 1.61
N ALA A 111 -17.13 -9.26 0.35
CA ALA A 111 -16.64 -8.03 -0.28
C ALA A 111 -17.30 -6.74 0.25
N THR A 112 -18.51 -6.84 0.82
CA THR A 112 -19.35 -5.69 1.22
C THR A 112 -19.52 -5.55 2.73
N PHE A 113 -18.70 -6.24 3.53
CA PHE A 113 -18.78 -6.24 5.00
C PHE A 113 -20.13 -6.70 5.56
N HIS A 114 -20.90 -7.47 4.78
CA HIS A 114 -22.25 -7.83 5.19
C HIS A 114 -22.20 -8.87 6.32
N PRO A 115 -23.03 -8.71 7.38
CA PRO A 115 -23.12 -9.69 8.46
C PRO A 115 -23.41 -11.11 7.95
N GLY A 116 -22.75 -12.11 8.51
CA GLY A 116 -22.93 -13.50 8.09
C GLY A 116 -22.24 -13.88 6.78
N ALA A 117 -21.32 -13.05 6.27
CA ALA A 117 -20.34 -13.49 5.28
C ALA A 117 -19.59 -14.74 5.80
N PRO A 118 -19.39 -15.78 4.97
CA PRO A 118 -18.59 -16.93 5.37
C PRO A 118 -17.17 -16.48 5.73
N PRO A 119 -16.66 -16.78 6.93
CA PRO A 119 -15.32 -16.39 7.32
C PRO A 119 -14.27 -17.18 6.52
N VAL A 120 -13.19 -16.51 6.15
CA VAL A 120 -12.06 -17.11 5.45
C VAL A 120 -10.91 -17.29 6.42
N ARG A 121 -10.49 -18.54 6.63
CA ARG A 121 -9.33 -18.85 7.47
C ARG A 121 -8.05 -18.83 6.64
N ASP A 122 -7.10 -18.04 7.07
CA ASP A 122 -5.75 -18.03 6.52
C ASP A 122 -4.99 -19.26 7.00
N SER A 123 -4.52 -20.08 6.06
CA SER A 123 -3.84 -21.34 6.37
C SER A 123 -2.40 -21.16 6.87
N GLY A 124 -1.76 -20.02 6.61
CA GLY A 124 -0.41 -19.74 7.04
C GLY A 124 -0.33 -19.06 8.41
N SER A 125 -1.19 -18.07 8.66
CA SER A 125 -1.21 -17.34 9.95
C SER A 125 -2.24 -17.90 10.95
N GLY A 126 -3.26 -18.61 10.48
CA GLY A 126 -4.38 -19.06 11.28
C GLY A 126 -5.41 -17.98 11.61
N LEU A 127 -5.19 -16.74 11.15
CA LEU A 127 -6.14 -15.63 11.28
C LEU A 127 -7.44 -15.93 10.52
N VAL A 128 -8.53 -15.33 10.98
CA VAL A 128 -9.85 -15.48 10.38
C VAL A 128 -10.31 -14.12 9.91
N TYR A 129 -10.49 -13.98 8.60
CA TYR A 129 -10.98 -12.78 7.97
C TYR A 129 -12.49 -12.88 7.76
N THR A 130 -13.20 -11.82 8.13
CA THR A 130 -14.67 -11.74 8.00
C THR A 130 -15.10 -10.80 6.88
N ASN A 131 -14.16 -10.06 6.31
CA ASN A 131 -14.36 -9.22 5.14
C ASN A 131 -13.11 -9.23 4.24
N LEU A 132 -13.31 -8.94 2.96
CA LEU A 132 -12.25 -8.97 1.94
C LEU A 132 -11.24 -7.83 2.10
N PHE A 133 -11.68 -6.69 2.63
CA PHE A 133 -10.82 -5.52 2.82
C PHE A 133 -9.67 -5.82 3.78
N ASP A 134 -9.96 -6.40 4.95
CA ASP A 134 -8.94 -6.78 5.92
C ASP A 134 -7.96 -7.79 5.32
N ALA A 135 -8.46 -8.80 4.60
CA ALA A 135 -7.61 -9.78 3.93
C ALA A 135 -6.67 -9.13 2.88
N MET A 136 -7.15 -8.13 2.13
CA MET A 136 -6.35 -7.40 1.16
C MET A 136 -5.29 -6.52 1.82
N VAL A 137 -5.65 -5.81 2.90
CA VAL A 137 -4.71 -4.97 3.66
C VAL A 137 -3.62 -5.83 4.32
N ASP A 138 -3.97 -6.96 4.91
CA ASP A 138 -3.00 -7.86 5.54
C ASP A 138 -2.10 -8.57 4.53
N ALA A 139 -2.57 -8.81 3.30
CA ALA A 139 -1.71 -9.27 2.22
C ALA A 139 -0.62 -8.24 1.86
N MET A 140 -0.92 -6.94 1.96
CA MET A 140 0.08 -5.88 1.78
C MET A 140 1.07 -5.85 2.96
N HIS A 141 0.59 -6.01 4.19
CA HIS A 141 1.46 -6.11 5.36
C HIS A 141 2.40 -7.32 5.28
N ALA A 142 1.90 -8.50 4.90
CA ALA A 142 2.74 -9.68 4.70
C ALA A 142 3.82 -9.46 3.63
N ALA A 143 3.52 -8.71 2.57
CA ALA A 143 4.50 -8.35 1.54
C ALA A 143 5.58 -7.38 2.06
N LEU A 144 5.19 -6.39 2.87
CA LEU A 144 6.12 -5.47 3.54
C LEU A 144 7.05 -6.23 4.50
N GLU A 145 6.52 -7.14 5.30
CA GLU A 145 7.34 -7.98 6.22
C GLU A 145 8.36 -8.81 5.46
N LYS A 146 7.96 -9.50 4.37
CA LYS A 146 8.88 -10.27 3.51
C LYS A 146 9.92 -9.41 2.81
N ALA A 147 9.62 -8.13 2.55
CA ALA A 147 10.59 -7.17 2.03
C ALA A 147 11.59 -6.65 3.09
N GLY A 148 11.40 -7.03 4.36
CA GLY A 148 12.20 -6.56 5.49
C GLY A 148 11.70 -5.24 6.09
N ALA A 149 10.45 -4.86 5.84
CA ALA A 149 9.86 -3.57 6.19
C ALA A 149 8.73 -3.70 7.24
N TRP A 150 8.96 -4.53 8.26
CA TRP A 150 7.99 -4.92 9.31
C TRP A 150 7.28 -3.76 10.04
N GLY A 151 7.90 -2.57 10.12
CA GLY A 151 7.32 -1.39 10.79
C GLY A 151 6.56 -0.44 9.86
N VAL A 152 6.51 -0.71 8.56
CA VAL A 152 5.84 0.19 7.60
C VAL A 152 4.33 0.02 7.74
N ARG A 153 3.66 1.13 8.08
CA ARG A 153 2.20 1.20 8.10
C ARG A 153 1.65 1.27 6.68
N VAL A 154 0.47 0.71 6.48
CA VAL A 154 -0.33 0.92 5.27
C VAL A 154 -1.36 2.01 5.54
N VAL A 155 -1.48 2.97 4.63
CA VAL A 155 -2.58 3.92 4.58
C VAL A 155 -3.39 3.58 3.33
N VAL A 156 -4.66 3.27 3.50
CA VAL A 156 -5.55 3.07 2.36
C VAL A 156 -5.86 4.44 1.75
N SER A 157 -5.25 4.74 0.61
CA SER A 157 -5.37 6.03 -0.09
C SER A 157 -6.62 6.13 -0.95
N GLU A 158 -7.13 4.99 -1.41
CA GLU A 158 -8.37 4.91 -2.15
C GLU A 158 -9.12 3.60 -1.83
N SER A 159 -10.45 3.68 -1.70
CA SER A 159 -11.37 2.55 -1.60
C SER A 159 -12.79 3.04 -1.90
N GLY A 160 -13.63 2.19 -2.49
CA GLY A 160 -15.01 2.48 -2.85
C GLY A 160 -15.72 1.34 -3.55
#